data_AF-A0A914JD44-F1
#
_entry.id   AF-A0A914JD44-F1
#
_cell.length_a   1.000
_cell.length_b   1.000
_cell.length_c   1.000
_cell.angle_alpha   90.00
_cell.angle_beta   90.00
_cell.angle_gamma   90.00
#
_symmetry.space_group_name_H-M   'P 1'
#
loop_
_entity.id
_entity.type
_entity.pdbx_description
1 polymer ?
#
loop_
_entity_poly.entity_id
_entity_poly.type
_entity_poly.pdbx_seq_one_letter_code
_entity_poly.pdbx_strand_id
1 'polypeptide(L)'
;MSLADDFLADLEDEADEELEGMVPNEEANEEIEEVMEVSVPVGVYDKVTNVAKLKQSEKYVKLMNELEGQLALTEVQPLTTPLETDPQYQLVVALSELAADIDGEIAVIHKFVKDKYEKRFPELETSVYMPLDYINTVKILGNDIQKNSLNKELLGQVLPPSNVIVVSVTASTSQGKPLEPDELEVVMEACDMALQLHEDRLKMYD
;
A
#
# COMPACT_ATOMS: atom_id res chain seq x y z
N MET A 1 -25.18 43.81 39.00
CA MET A 1 -24.72 43.03 37.84
C MET A 1 -24.10 41.75 38.37
N SER A 2 -24.34 40.64 37.71
CA SER A 2 -23.89 39.31 38.15
C SER A 2 -22.41 39.12 37.80
N LEU A 3 -21.66 38.34 38.57
CA LEU A 3 -20.27 37.95 38.25
C LEU A 3 -20.13 37.24 36.88
N ALA A 4 -21.23 36.73 36.33
CA ALA A 4 -21.28 36.16 34.99
C ALA A 4 -21.35 37.22 33.87
N ASP A 5 -21.83 38.44 34.18
CA ASP A 5 -21.93 39.52 33.19
C ASP A 5 -20.58 40.25 33.03
N ASP A 6 -19.79 40.38 34.12
CA ASP A 6 -18.43 40.95 34.06
C ASP A 6 -17.44 40.04 33.32
N PHE A 7 -17.68 38.72 33.26
CA PHE A 7 -16.80 37.76 32.57
C PHE A 7 -17.06 37.66 31.06
N LEU A 8 -18.27 38.04 30.62
CA LEU A 8 -18.63 38.10 29.20
C LEU A 8 -18.13 39.39 28.54
N ALA A 9 -18.06 40.49 29.29
CA ALA A 9 -17.52 41.76 28.80
C ALA A 9 -16.03 41.68 28.46
N ASP A 10 -15.24 40.89 29.20
CA ASP A 10 -13.81 40.67 28.95
C ASP A 10 -13.54 39.75 27.73
N LEU A 11 -14.55 39.00 27.27
CA LEU A 11 -14.48 38.12 26.10
C LEU A 11 -15.03 38.76 24.82
N GLU A 12 -15.88 39.79 24.92
CA GLU A 12 -16.37 40.56 23.77
C GLU A 12 -15.35 41.59 23.28
N ASP A 13 -14.48 42.12 24.16
CA ASP A 13 -13.42 43.08 23.77
C ASP A 13 -12.19 42.40 23.11
N GLU A 14 -12.02 41.07 23.20
CA GLU A 14 -10.96 40.32 22.49
C GLU A 14 -11.40 39.75 21.14
N ALA A 15 -12.69 39.80 20.78
CA ALA A 15 -13.21 39.16 19.56
C ALA A 15 -13.18 40.07 18.31
N ASP A 16 -12.91 41.37 18.46
CA ASP A 16 -13.02 42.36 17.37
C ASP A 16 -11.68 42.96 16.88
N GLU A 17 -10.51 42.50 17.38
CA GLU A 17 -9.18 43.04 16.98
C GLU A 17 -8.23 42.09 16.23
N GLU A 18 -8.70 40.95 15.67
CA GLU A 18 -7.84 40.07 14.83
C GLU A 18 -8.39 39.82 13.41
N LEU A 19 -9.01 40.82 12.77
CA LEU A 19 -9.48 40.69 11.38
C LEU A 19 -9.06 41.82 10.42
N GLU A 20 -8.03 42.59 10.75
CA GLU A 20 -7.41 43.55 9.82
C GLU A 20 -5.89 43.32 9.71
N GLY A 21 -5.43 42.60 8.67
CA GLY A 21 -3.99 42.51 8.45
C GLY A 21 -3.40 41.52 7.45
N MET A 22 -4.17 40.93 6.52
CA MET A 22 -3.56 40.15 5.42
C MET A 22 -4.01 40.67 4.05
N VAL A 23 -3.23 41.63 3.56
CA VAL A 23 -3.16 42.05 2.15
C VAL A 23 -3.04 40.80 1.26
N PRO A 24 -3.85 40.65 0.20
CA PRO A 24 -3.64 39.61 -0.79
C PRO A 24 -2.39 39.98 -1.59
N ASN A 25 -1.28 39.30 -1.33
CA ASN A 25 -0.11 39.37 -2.18
C ASN A 25 -0.40 38.57 -3.46
N GLU A 26 -0.85 39.27 -4.49
CA GLU A 26 -0.78 38.82 -5.89
C GLU A 26 0.70 38.69 -6.28
N GLU A 27 1.31 37.52 -6.05
CA GLU A 27 2.50 36.98 -6.73
C GLU A 27 3.11 35.84 -5.89
N ALA A 28 2.47 34.68 -5.94
CA ALA A 28 3.10 33.38 -5.66
C ALA A 28 2.30 32.33 -6.41
N ASN A 29 2.44 32.33 -7.73
CA ASN A 29 2.05 31.20 -8.56
C ASN A 29 3.11 30.11 -8.35
N GLU A 30 3.13 29.50 -7.15
CA GLU A 30 3.70 28.17 -7.00
C GLU A 30 2.69 27.23 -7.65
N GLU A 31 2.96 26.96 -8.93
CA GLU A 31 2.42 25.82 -9.64
C GLU A 31 2.57 24.62 -8.72
N ILE A 32 1.47 24.21 -8.08
CA ILE A 32 1.33 22.86 -7.59
C ILE A 32 1.56 22.04 -8.85
N GLU A 33 2.73 21.41 -8.96
CA GLU A 33 2.96 20.33 -9.92
C GLU A 33 1.92 19.27 -9.56
N GLU A 34 0.76 19.42 -10.19
CA GLU A 34 -0.25 18.40 -10.34
C GLU A 34 0.53 17.26 -10.97
N VAL A 35 0.95 16.31 -10.13
CA VAL A 35 1.63 15.11 -10.58
C VAL A 35 0.67 14.51 -11.58
N MET A 36 0.95 14.71 -12.87
CA MET A 36 0.08 14.23 -13.93
C MET A 36 -0.08 12.75 -13.66
N GLU A 37 -1.26 12.39 -13.18
CA GLU A 37 -1.66 11.01 -13.11
C GLU A 37 -1.73 10.61 -14.57
N VAL A 38 -0.63 10.03 -15.07
CA VAL A 38 -0.61 9.40 -16.38
C VAL A 38 -1.64 8.29 -16.26
N SER A 39 -2.86 8.62 -16.66
CA SER A 39 -3.99 7.72 -16.75
C SER A 39 -3.69 6.86 -17.96
N VAL A 40 -2.81 5.88 -17.74
CA VAL A 40 -2.52 4.84 -18.72
C VAL A 40 -3.86 4.15 -18.98
N PRO A 41 -4.34 4.11 -20.22
CA PRO A 41 -5.66 3.58 -20.51
C PRO A 41 -5.78 2.14 -20.00
N VAL A 42 -6.89 1.89 -19.31
CA VAL A 42 -7.35 0.58 -18.82
C VAL A 42 -7.39 -0.39 -20.00
N GLY A 43 -6.29 -1.10 -20.26
CA GLY A 43 -6.18 -1.98 -21.43
C GLY A 43 -4.76 -2.27 -21.93
N VAL A 44 -3.71 -1.65 -21.40
CA VAL A 44 -2.34 -1.90 -21.90
C VAL A 44 -1.71 -3.18 -21.33
N TYR A 45 -2.20 -3.68 -20.18
CA TYR A 45 -1.62 -4.84 -19.51
C TYR A 45 -2.67 -5.88 -19.14
N ASP A 46 -2.55 -7.06 -19.75
CA ASP A 46 -3.38 -8.23 -19.46
C ASP A 46 -2.74 -9.16 -18.42
N LYS A 47 -1.45 -8.96 -18.12
CA LYS A 47 -0.70 -9.80 -17.19
C LYS A 47 0.09 -8.94 -16.21
N VAL A 48 0.12 -9.38 -14.95
CA VAL A 48 0.92 -8.74 -13.90
C VAL A 48 2.41 -8.71 -14.24
N THR A 49 2.92 -9.72 -14.94
CA THR A 49 4.34 -9.80 -15.36
C THR A 49 4.78 -8.68 -16.31
N ASN A 50 3.82 -7.98 -16.93
CA ASN A 50 4.14 -6.87 -17.84
C ASN A 50 4.43 -5.58 -17.06
N VAL A 51 3.79 -5.41 -15.91
CA VAL A 51 3.98 -4.26 -15.02
C VAL A 51 5.03 -4.55 -13.94
N ALA A 52 5.05 -5.78 -13.42
CA ALA A 52 5.99 -6.23 -12.41
C ALA A 52 7.02 -7.20 -13.00
N LYS A 53 8.28 -6.76 -13.08
CA LYS A 53 9.42 -7.46 -13.69
C LYS A 53 10.50 -7.84 -12.68
N LEU A 54 10.42 -7.35 -11.44
CA LEU A 54 11.48 -7.53 -10.44
C LEU A 54 11.81 -9.00 -10.20
N LYS A 55 10.81 -9.88 -10.08
CA LYS A 55 11.02 -11.33 -9.88
C LYS A 55 11.75 -12.01 -11.05
N GLN A 56 11.70 -11.42 -12.24
CA GLN A 56 12.37 -11.93 -13.44
C GLN A 56 13.78 -11.36 -13.60
N SER A 57 14.14 -10.35 -12.79
CA SER A 57 15.46 -9.73 -12.81
C SER A 57 16.52 -10.71 -12.31
N GLU A 58 17.64 -10.80 -13.03
CA GLU A 58 18.79 -11.57 -12.58
C GLU A 58 19.31 -11.11 -11.21
N LYS A 59 19.20 -9.80 -10.91
CA LYS A 59 19.61 -9.22 -9.63
C LYS A 59 18.83 -9.86 -8.48
N TYR A 60 17.51 -9.90 -8.60
CA TYR A 60 16.62 -10.46 -7.59
C TYR A 60 16.90 -11.96 -7.38
N VAL A 61 16.98 -12.74 -8.46
CA VAL A 61 17.24 -14.19 -8.36
C VAL A 61 18.60 -14.48 -7.71
N LYS A 62 19.64 -13.74 -8.06
CA LYS A 62 20.98 -13.93 -7.47
C LYS A 62 20.98 -13.61 -5.97
N LEU A 63 20.47 -12.44 -5.58
CA LEU A 63 20.46 -11.99 -4.19
C LEU A 63 19.57 -12.86 -3.29
N MET A 64 18.41 -13.32 -3.78
CA MET A 64 17.54 -14.22 -3.02
C MET A 64 18.19 -15.59 -2.80
N ASN A 65 18.88 -16.14 -3.80
CA ASN A 65 19.62 -17.40 -3.64
C ASN A 65 20.79 -17.25 -2.66
N GLU A 66 21.49 -16.11 -2.68
CA GLU A 66 22.56 -15.80 -1.72
C GLU A 66 22.02 -15.68 -0.29
N LEU A 67 20.88 -15.00 -0.10
CA LEU A 67 20.19 -14.90 1.18
C LEU A 67 19.78 -16.28 1.71
N GLU A 68 19.12 -17.11 0.90
CA GLU A 68 18.76 -18.48 1.29
C GLU A 68 20.00 -19.31 1.66
N GLY A 69 21.10 -19.14 0.93
CA GLY A 69 22.38 -19.75 1.23
C GLY A 69 22.94 -19.33 2.60
N GLN A 70 22.81 -18.06 2.98
CA GLN A 70 23.23 -17.55 4.28
C GLN A 70 22.31 -18.01 5.42
N LEU A 71 20.99 -17.97 5.23
CA LEU A 71 20.00 -18.43 6.22
C LEU A 71 20.12 -19.93 6.52
N ALA A 72 20.62 -20.72 5.57
CA ALA A 72 20.89 -22.15 5.77
C ALA A 72 22.15 -22.45 6.60
N LEU A 73 23.04 -21.47 6.81
CA LEU A 73 24.25 -21.66 7.60
C LEU A 73 23.93 -21.73 9.09
N THR A 74 24.42 -22.76 9.77
CA THR A 74 24.22 -22.96 11.22
C THR A 74 25.25 -22.19 12.07
N GLU A 75 26.38 -21.78 11.48
CA GLU A 75 27.45 -21.06 12.16
C GLU A 75 27.73 -19.72 11.47
N VAL A 76 27.74 -18.65 12.27
CA VAL A 76 28.11 -17.31 11.80
C VAL A 76 29.62 -17.29 11.54
N GLN A 77 30.01 -16.98 10.31
CA GLN A 77 31.44 -16.86 9.99
C GLN A 77 32.06 -15.68 10.75
N PRO A 78 33.25 -15.86 11.33
CA PRO A 78 33.92 -14.79 12.03
C PRO A 78 34.31 -13.67 11.06
N LEU A 79 34.14 -12.42 11.49
CA LEU A 79 34.62 -11.23 10.79
C LEU A 79 36.14 -11.33 10.64
N THR A 80 36.62 -11.56 9.41
CA THR A 80 38.06 -11.70 9.11
C THR A 80 38.64 -10.48 8.40
N THR A 81 37.79 -9.58 7.90
CA THR A 81 38.16 -8.39 7.12
C THR A 81 37.57 -7.11 7.73
N PRO A 82 38.09 -5.92 7.35
CA PRO A 82 37.40 -4.66 7.64
C PRO A 82 35.95 -4.71 7.16
N LEU A 83 35.03 -4.15 7.95
CA LEU A 83 33.58 -4.24 7.73
C LEU A 83 33.14 -3.84 6.30
N GLU A 84 33.75 -2.81 5.73
CA GLU A 84 33.39 -2.30 4.38
C GLU A 84 33.76 -3.26 3.24
N THR A 85 34.72 -4.17 3.49
CA THR A 85 35.17 -5.19 2.51
C THR A 85 34.59 -6.57 2.82
N ASP A 86 33.82 -6.68 3.91
CA ASP A 86 33.23 -7.94 4.31
C ASP A 86 32.10 -8.34 3.34
N PRO A 87 32.15 -9.54 2.74
CA PRO A 87 31.12 -9.98 1.80
C PRO A 87 29.71 -10.06 2.41
N GLN A 88 29.59 -10.33 3.72
CA GLN A 88 28.29 -10.39 4.38
C GLN A 88 27.72 -8.98 4.53
N TYR A 89 28.56 -8.00 4.89
CA TYR A 89 28.12 -6.61 4.95
C TYR A 89 27.66 -6.08 3.57
N GLN A 90 28.40 -6.39 2.50
CA GLN A 90 28.01 -6.02 1.14
C GLN A 90 26.67 -6.65 0.72
N LEU A 91 26.44 -7.90 1.09
CA LEU A 91 25.16 -8.59 0.86
C LEU A 91 24.01 -7.89 1.61
N VAL A 92 24.19 -7.52 2.87
CA VAL A 92 23.18 -6.80 3.65
C VAL A 92 22.81 -5.46 3.00
N VAL A 93 23.81 -4.70 2.53
CA VAL A 93 23.57 -3.44 1.81
C VAL A 93 22.78 -3.69 0.52
N ALA A 94 23.15 -4.72 -0.25
CA ALA A 94 22.45 -5.07 -1.48
C ALA A 94 21.01 -5.55 -1.25
N LEU A 95 20.77 -6.29 -0.16
CA LEU A 95 19.42 -6.73 0.24
C LEU A 95 18.55 -5.56 0.70
N SER A 96 19.12 -4.56 1.37
CA SER A 96 18.40 -3.33 1.73
C SER A 96 17.93 -2.55 0.50
N GLU A 97 18.80 -2.44 -0.52
CA GLU A 97 18.42 -1.86 -1.80
C GLU A 97 17.34 -2.68 -2.49
N LEU A 98 17.47 -4.01 -2.50
CA LEU A 98 16.45 -4.91 -3.05
C LEU A 98 15.11 -4.81 -2.31
N ALA A 99 15.12 -4.60 -1.00
CA ALA A 99 13.90 -4.42 -0.21
C ALA A 99 13.14 -3.15 -0.63
N ALA A 100 13.86 -2.06 -0.94
CA ALA A 100 13.26 -0.84 -1.49
C ALA A 100 12.70 -1.07 -2.91
N ASP A 101 13.42 -1.83 -3.75
CA ASP A 101 12.93 -2.23 -5.07
C ASP A 101 11.62 -3.07 -4.94
N ILE A 102 11.56 -3.98 -3.96
CA ILE A 102 10.35 -4.79 -3.68
C ILE A 102 9.17 -3.90 -3.25
N ASP A 103 9.39 -2.94 -2.36
CA ASP A 103 8.33 -2.03 -1.91
C ASP A 103 7.76 -1.21 -3.08
N GLY A 104 8.62 -0.73 -3.98
CA GLY A 104 8.21 -0.07 -5.21
C GLY A 104 7.38 -0.98 -6.13
N GLU A 105 7.80 -2.24 -6.29
CA GLU A 105 7.09 -3.22 -7.11
C GLU A 105 5.71 -3.56 -6.53
N ILE A 106 5.60 -3.73 -5.21
CA ILE A 106 4.32 -3.96 -4.52
C ILE A 106 3.36 -2.79 -4.76
N ALA A 107 3.85 -1.54 -4.76
CA ALA A 107 3.03 -0.37 -5.06
C ALA A 107 2.51 -0.39 -6.51
N VAL A 108 3.33 -0.80 -7.47
CA VAL A 108 2.92 -0.97 -8.88
C VAL A 108 1.87 -2.08 -9.01
N ILE A 109 2.07 -3.22 -8.35
CA ILE A 109 1.10 -4.32 -8.36
C ILE A 109 -0.21 -3.89 -7.70
N HIS A 110 -0.16 -3.16 -6.58
CA HIS A 110 -1.34 -2.62 -5.92
C HIS A 110 -2.18 -1.76 -6.87
N LYS A 111 -1.54 -0.84 -7.61
CA LYS A 111 -2.22 -0.03 -8.63
C LYS A 111 -2.87 -0.92 -9.70
N PHE A 112 -2.16 -1.92 -10.21
CA PHE A 112 -2.69 -2.85 -11.20
C PHE A 112 -3.91 -3.64 -10.68
N VAL A 113 -3.85 -4.16 -9.46
CA VAL A 113 -4.94 -4.88 -8.80
C VAL A 113 -6.14 -3.95 -8.61
N LYS A 114 -5.90 -2.73 -8.13
CA LYS A 114 -6.93 -1.70 -7.92
C LYS A 114 -7.67 -1.39 -9.23
N ASP A 115 -6.95 -1.05 -10.29
CA ASP A 115 -7.54 -0.67 -11.59
C ASP A 115 -8.40 -1.79 -12.19
N LYS A 116 -8.00 -3.06 -12.02
CA LYS A 116 -8.76 -4.22 -12.52
C LYS A 116 -9.96 -4.56 -11.61
N TYR A 117 -9.78 -4.47 -10.30
CA TYR A 117 -10.79 -4.89 -9.33
C TYR A 117 -11.84 -3.81 -9.02
N GLU A 118 -11.58 -2.55 -9.40
CA GLU A 118 -12.56 -1.45 -9.32
C GLU A 118 -13.88 -1.80 -10.04
N LYS A 119 -13.81 -2.53 -11.17
CA LYS A 119 -15.00 -3.03 -11.88
C LYS A 119 -15.91 -3.87 -10.97
N ARG A 120 -15.33 -4.60 -10.01
CA ARG A 120 -16.03 -5.51 -9.09
C ARG A 120 -16.47 -4.88 -7.79
N PHE A 121 -15.59 -4.11 -7.17
CA PHE A 121 -15.82 -3.52 -5.87
C PHE A 121 -15.13 -2.14 -5.78
N PRO A 122 -15.68 -1.12 -6.45
CA PRO A 122 -15.04 0.19 -6.57
C PRO A 122 -14.86 0.89 -5.21
N GLU A 123 -15.76 0.63 -4.26
CA GLU A 123 -15.72 1.26 -2.93
C GLU A 123 -14.64 0.68 -2.00
N LEU A 124 -13.95 -0.39 -2.40
CA LEU A 124 -12.91 -1.02 -1.57
C LEU A 124 -11.71 -0.08 -1.35
N GLU A 125 -11.35 0.72 -2.35
CA GLU A 125 -10.20 1.63 -2.27
C GLU A 125 -10.36 2.66 -1.15
N THR A 126 -11.55 3.25 -1.02
CA THR A 126 -11.83 4.24 0.03
C THR A 126 -11.99 3.60 1.40
N SER A 127 -12.23 2.29 1.45
CA SER A 127 -12.38 1.52 2.69
C SER A 127 -11.04 0.99 3.23
N VAL A 128 -10.07 0.74 2.35
CA VAL A 128 -8.77 0.12 2.69
C VAL A 128 -7.65 0.85 1.97
N TYR A 129 -6.95 1.72 2.70
CA TYR A 129 -5.89 2.58 2.16
C TYR A 129 -4.53 1.88 2.04
N MET A 130 -4.25 0.90 2.90
CA MET A 130 -2.95 0.24 2.94
C MET A 130 -2.82 -0.77 1.79
N PRO A 131 -1.74 -0.73 0.97
CA PRO A 131 -1.62 -1.56 -0.23
C PRO A 131 -1.72 -3.07 0.04
N LEU A 132 -1.01 -3.57 1.05
CA LEU A 132 -1.01 -5.00 1.38
C LEU A 132 -2.35 -5.46 1.97
N ASP A 133 -3.00 -4.62 2.77
CA ASP A 133 -4.32 -4.92 3.32
C ASP A 133 -5.36 -4.96 2.19
N TYR A 134 -5.27 -4.05 1.22
CA TYR A 134 -6.13 -4.04 0.04
C TYR A 134 -5.93 -5.33 -0.76
N ILE A 135 -4.69 -5.68 -1.09
CA ILE A 135 -4.35 -6.90 -1.85
C ILE A 135 -4.84 -8.16 -1.15
N ASN A 136 -4.62 -8.28 0.17
CA ASN A 136 -5.12 -9.40 0.97
C ASN A 136 -6.65 -9.46 0.99
N THR A 137 -7.30 -8.30 1.14
CA THR A 137 -8.77 -8.20 1.14
C THR A 137 -9.35 -8.62 -0.20
N VAL A 138 -8.77 -8.16 -1.32
CA VAL A 138 -9.17 -8.59 -2.67
C VAL A 138 -9.06 -10.11 -2.81
N LYS A 139 -7.94 -10.70 -2.35
CA LYS A 139 -7.71 -12.15 -2.40
C LYS A 139 -8.74 -12.95 -1.59
N ILE A 140 -9.17 -12.44 -0.43
CA ILE A 140 -10.21 -13.07 0.40
C ILE A 140 -11.60 -12.93 -0.24
N LEU A 141 -11.91 -11.75 -0.77
CA LEU A 141 -13.24 -11.44 -1.31
C LEU A 141 -13.49 -12.13 -2.65
N GLY A 142 -12.55 -12.08 -3.59
CA GLY A 142 -12.69 -12.61 -4.94
C GLY A 142 -13.97 -12.11 -5.63
N ASN A 143 -14.61 -12.95 -6.45
CA ASN A 143 -15.83 -12.51 -7.15
C ASN A 143 -17.08 -12.50 -6.25
N ASP A 144 -17.11 -13.33 -5.19
CA ASP A 144 -18.26 -13.50 -4.30
C ASP A 144 -18.23 -12.52 -3.10
N ILE A 145 -18.05 -11.22 -3.38
CA ILE A 145 -17.82 -10.20 -2.34
C ILE A 145 -18.89 -10.19 -1.24
N GLN A 146 -20.16 -10.45 -1.57
CA GLN A 146 -21.26 -10.42 -0.59
C GLN A 146 -21.19 -11.59 0.38
N LYS A 147 -20.76 -12.77 -0.07
CA LYS A 147 -20.65 -13.96 0.78
C LYS A 147 -19.37 -13.88 1.61
N ASN A 148 -18.26 -13.52 0.97
CA ASN A 148 -16.94 -13.54 1.59
C ASN A 148 -16.75 -12.37 2.56
N SER A 149 -17.43 -11.23 2.36
CA SER A 149 -17.40 -10.13 3.31
C SER A 149 -18.06 -10.44 4.66
N LEU A 150 -18.97 -11.43 4.71
CA LEU A 150 -19.58 -11.90 5.95
C LEU A 150 -18.61 -12.76 6.78
N ASN A 151 -17.51 -13.23 6.19
CA ASN A 151 -16.50 -13.98 6.91
C ASN A 151 -15.56 -13.05 7.69
N LYS A 152 -16.07 -12.57 8.83
CA LYS A 152 -15.35 -11.63 9.71
C LYS A 152 -14.06 -12.21 10.29
N GLU A 153 -13.97 -13.53 10.43
CA GLU A 153 -12.77 -14.19 10.95
C GLU A 153 -11.62 -14.08 9.95
N LEU A 154 -11.87 -14.36 8.67
CA LEU A 154 -10.85 -14.22 7.63
C LEU A 154 -10.46 -12.75 7.41
N LEU A 155 -11.45 -11.86 7.30
CA LEU A 155 -11.15 -10.43 7.12
C LEU A 155 -10.46 -9.83 8.34
N GLY A 156 -10.78 -10.30 9.55
CA GLY A 156 -10.14 -9.83 10.79
C GLY A 156 -8.67 -10.24 10.94
N GLN A 157 -8.17 -11.17 10.12
CA GLN A 157 -6.75 -11.50 10.08
C GLN A 157 -5.93 -10.45 9.31
N VAL A 158 -6.57 -9.66 8.45
CA VAL A 158 -5.91 -8.72 7.53
C VAL A 158 -6.38 -7.28 7.68
N LEU A 159 -7.53 -7.05 8.33
CA LEU A 159 -8.10 -5.73 8.56
C LEU A 159 -8.44 -5.52 10.04
N PRO A 160 -8.33 -4.28 10.54
CA PRO A 160 -8.82 -3.94 11.87
C PRO A 160 -10.36 -4.08 11.94
N PRO A 161 -10.94 -4.33 13.13
CA PRO A 161 -12.38 -4.58 13.29
C PRO A 161 -13.27 -3.47 12.71
N SER A 162 -12.84 -2.21 12.77
CA SER A 162 -13.54 -1.07 12.17
C SER A 162 -13.72 -1.26 10.66
N ASN A 163 -12.65 -1.61 9.95
CA ASN A 163 -12.63 -1.74 8.51
C ASN A 163 -13.38 -3.00 8.06
N VAL A 164 -13.34 -4.09 8.83
CA VAL A 164 -14.13 -5.30 8.55
C VAL A 164 -15.62 -4.98 8.47
N ILE A 165 -16.14 -4.18 9.41
CA ILE A 165 -17.55 -3.77 9.42
C ILE A 165 -17.86 -2.89 8.21
N VAL A 166 -17.03 -1.88 7.95
CA VAL A 166 -17.22 -0.98 6.80
C VAL A 166 -17.26 -1.78 5.50
N VAL A 167 -16.26 -2.63 5.23
CA VAL A 167 -16.22 -3.47 4.03
C VAL A 167 -17.43 -4.39 3.93
N SER A 168 -17.87 -5.00 5.04
CA SER A 168 -19.06 -5.87 5.07
C SER A 168 -20.34 -5.13 4.67
N VAL A 169 -20.53 -3.93 5.22
CA VAL A 169 -21.71 -3.11 4.93
C VAL A 169 -21.66 -2.61 3.50
N THR A 170 -20.52 -2.07 3.06
CA THR A 170 -20.35 -1.55 1.71
C THR A 170 -20.49 -2.64 0.64
N ALA A 171 -20.00 -3.86 0.90
CA ALA A 171 -20.17 -4.99 0.00
C ALA A 171 -21.65 -5.37 -0.24
N SER A 172 -22.54 -5.12 0.73
CA SER A 172 -23.97 -5.41 0.59
C SER A 172 -24.70 -4.45 -0.35
N THR A 173 -24.17 -3.23 -0.52
CA THR A 173 -24.73 -2.16 -1.35
C THR A 173 -23.90 -1.84 -2.59
N SER A 174 -22.77 -2.53 -2.80
CA SER A 174 -21.86 -2.28 -3.92
C SER A 174 -22.56 -2.49 -5.26
N GLN A 175 -22.32 -1.56 -6.19
CA GLN A 175 -22.88 -1.56 -7.55
C GLN A 175 -21.94 -2.18 -8.60
N GLY A 176 -20.79 -2.72 -8.16
CA GLY A 176 -19.83 -3.34 -9.06
C GLY A 176 -20.35 -4.61 -9.72
N LYS A 177 -19.75 -4.97 -10.86
CA LYS A 177 -20.14 -6.13 -11.67
C LYS A 177 -19.17 -7.28 -11.46
N PRO A 178 -19.63 -8.55 -11.48
CA PRO A 178 -18.73 -9.69 -11.48
C PRO A 178 -17.64 -9.57 -12.55
N LEU A 179 -16.41 -9.95 -12.20
CA LEU A 179 -15.34 -10.11 -13.17
C LEU A 179 -15.55 -11.41 -13.95
N GLU A 180 -15.10 -11.43 -15.20
CA GLU A 180 -15.00 -12.68 -15.94
C GLU A 180 -13.94 -13.59 -15.30
N PRO A 181 -14.03 -14.93 -15.48
CA PRO A 181 -13.08 -15.87 -14.88
C PRO A 181 -11.61 -15.52 -15.19
N ASP A 182 -11.32 -15.17 -16.43
CA ASP A 182 -9.97 -14.80 -16.88
C ASP A 182 -9.49 -13.48 -16.26
N GLU A 183 -10.39 -12.49 -16.11
CA GLU A 183 -10.07 -11.22 -15.45
C GLU A 183 -9.77 -11.42 -13.96
N LEU A 184 -10.55 -12.30 -13.30
CA LEU A 184 -10.34 -12.63 -11.90
C LEU A 184 -9.03 -13.38 -11.70
N GLU A 185 -8.71 -14.35 -12.55
CA GLU A 185 -7.44 -15.11 -12.48
C GLU A 185 -6.24 -14.17 -12.51
N VAL A 186 -6.23 -13.20 -13.42
CA VAL A 186 -5.17 -12.18 -13.51
C VAL A 186 -5.04 -11.35 -12.23
N VAL A 187 -6.17 -10.97 -11.60
CA VAL A 187 -6.16 -10.25 -10.33
C VAL A 187 -5.59 -11.12 -9.21
N MET A 188 -5.99 -12.39 -9.14
CA MET A 188 -5.53 -13.32 -8.12
C MET A 188 -4.04 -13.63 -8.26
N GLU A 189 -3.54 -13.84 -9.49
CA GLU A 189 -2.11 -13.99 -9.77
C GLU A 189 -1.31 -12.77 -9.32
N ALA A 190 -1.84 -11.56 -9.54
CA ALA A 190 -1.21 -10.33 -9.10
C ALA A 190 -1.16 -10.23 -7.57
N CYS A 191 -2.24 -10.58 -6.89
CA CYS A 191 -2.26 -10.66 -5.43
C CYS A 191 -1.21 -11.65 -4.90
N ASP A 192 -1.14 -12.85 -5.48
CA ASP A 192 -0.16 -13.87 -5.10
C ASP A 192 1.28 -13.39 -5.30
N MET A 193 1.55 -12.71 -6.41
CA MET A 193 2.87 -12.14 -6.69
C MET A 193 3.28 -11.11 -5.64
N ALA A 194 2.39 -10.18 -5.29
CA ALA A 194 2.67 -9.15 -4.29
C ALA A 194 2.87 -9.74 -2.89
N LEU A 195 2.07 -10.74 -2.51
CA LEU A 195 2.22 -11.40 -1.21
C LEU A 195 3.54 -12.18 -1.14
N GLN A 196 3.94 -12.88 -2.21
CA GLN A 196 5.22 -13.56 -2.24
C GLN A 196 6.39 -12.57 -2.14
N LEU A 197 6.32 -11.43 -2.84
CA LEU A 197 7.31 -10.35 -2.73
C LEU A 197 7.39 -9.82 -1.29
N HIS A 198 6.24 -9.64 -0.63
CA HIS A 198 6.20 -9.21 0.75
C HIS A 198 6.85 -10.24 1.70
N GLU A 199 6.58 -11.53 1.53
CA GLU A 199 7.24 -12.59 2.28
C GLU A 199 8.75 -12.59 2.07
N ASP A 200 9.21 -12.42 0.83
CA ASP A 200 10.63 -12.38 0.51
C ASP A 200 11.31 -11.16 1.14
N ARG A 201 10.62 -10.02 1.19
CA ARG A 201 11.08 -8.84 1.93
C ARG A 201 11.20 -9.12 3.43
N LEU A 202 10.26 -9.85 4.05
CA LEU A 202 10.35 -10.18 5.47
C LEU A 202 11.58 -11.04 5.78
N LYS A 203 11.91 -12.01 4.92
CA LYS A 203 13.13 -12.84 5.06
C LYS A 203 14.44 -12.03 5.03
N MET A 204 14.44 -10.83 4.46
CA MET A 204 15.64 -9.98 4.43
C MET A 204 15.94 -9.32 5.79
N TYR A 205 14.96 -9.30 6.70
CA TYR A 205 15.08 -8.71 8.03
C TYR A 205 15.31 -9.75 9.14
N ASP A 206 15.09 -11.03 8.85
CA ASP A 206 15.35 -12.16 9.75
C ASP A 206 16.85 -12.50 9.82
#